data_AF-A0AAE0TVF2-F1
#
_entry.id   AF-A0AAE0TVF2-F1
#
_cell.length_a   1.000
_cell.length_b   1.000
_cell.length_c   1.000
_cell.angle_alpha   90.00
_cell.angle_beta   90.00
_cell.angle_gamma   90.00
#
_symmetry.space_group_name_H-M   'P 1'
#
loop_
_entity.id
_entity.type
_entity.pdbx_description
1 polymer ?
#
loop_
_entity_poly.entity_id
_entity_poly.type
_entity_poly.pdbx_seq_one_letter_code
_entity_poly.pdbx_strand_id
1 'polypeptide(L)'
;MSVSSSGFALRINGTCQLNEVDCGATVSPYHACCPEHSFCPSQYNVNCCPTSENCTRSLLQTPRCANQTWDLYDNDGFFCCLKGFVGYASTSNSDGCASPGYTFQSGEVLLRIISAGQGATSSPATAGVTSNTNTMISSPTTALPPLNGGQGESLGLSVKAGIGVGAAIGGISFLVVIALVLAYGIRKRARTGHGRKQTERADVPHPGHSELGDTHHYELDGKAIPAEIQGR
;
A
#
# COMPACT_ATOMS: atom_id res chain seq x y z
N MET A 1 -22.19 10.42 -2.05
CA MET A 1 -23.03 9.27 -2.48
C MET A 1 -22.31 8.00 -2.05
N SER A 2 -22.90 7.07 -1.29
CA SER A 2 -22.15 5.89 -0.80
C SER A 2 -21.55 5.04 -1.92
N VAL A 3 -20.31 4.58 -1.74
CA VAL A 3 -19.63 3.72 -2.72
C VAL A 3 -20.24 2.33 -2.70
N SER A 4 -20.98 1.94 -3.75
CA SER A 4 -21.65 0.63 -3.81
C SER A 4 -20.72 -0.55 -4.17
N SER A 5 -19.44 -0.31 -4.40
CA SER A 5 -18.48 -1.35 -4.84
C SER A 5 -17.14 -1.22 -4.15
N SER A 6 -16.62 -2.34 -3.63
CA SER A 6 -15.24 -2.43 -3.16
C SER A 6 -14.23 -2.40 -4.31
N GLY A 7 -13.00 -1.96 -4.03
CA GLY A 7 -11.85 -2.05 -4.94
C GLY A 7 -10.52 -1.75 -4.25
N PHE A 8 -9.42 -1.93 -4.98
CA PHE A 8 -8.09 -1.49 -4.55
C PHE A 8 -7.97 0.04 -4.60
N ALA A 9 -7.18 0.61 -3.67
CA ALA A 9 -6.97 2.04 -3.56
C ALA A 9 -6.05 2.60 -4.67
N LEU A 10 -6.22 3.89 -4.97
CA LEU A 10 -5.28 4.67 -5.77
C LEU A 10 -3.98 4.86 -4.96
N ARG A 11 -2.82 4.64 -5.59
CA ARG A 11 -1.52 5.03 -5.04
C ARG A 11 -1.08 6.35 -5.68
N ILE A 12 -0.99 7.42 -4.89
CA ILE A 12 -0.64 8.77 -5.37
C ILE A 12 0.62 9.28 -4.67
N ASN A 13 1.48 10.00 -5.39
CA ASN A 13 2.62 10.70 -4.80
C ASN A 13 2.11 12.01 -4.17
N GLY A 14 2.30 12.20 -2.87
CA GLY A 14 1.70 13.30 -2.12
C GLY A 14 0.33 12.94 -1.53
N THR A 15 -0.61 13.89 -1.55
CA THR A 15 -1.89 13.79 -0.85
C THR A 15 -3.05 13.38 -1.75
N CYS A 16 -4.08 12.76 -1.18
CA CYS A 16 -5.34 12.48 -1.84
C CYS A 16 -6.10 13.74 -2.28
N GLN A 17 -7.04 13.60 -3.21
CA GLN A 17 -7.89 14.68 -3.68
C GLN A 17 -8.93 15.10 -2.62
N LEU A 18 -9.52 16.29 -2.78
CA LEU A 18 -10.45 16.89 -1.80
C LEU A 18 -11.69 16.00 -1.52
N ASN A 19 -12.11 15.20 -2.50
CA ASN A 19 -13.24 14.28 -2.47
C ASN A 19 -12.81 12.80 -2.39
N GLU A 20 -11.64 12.55 -1.80
CA GLU A 20 -11.12 11.22 -1.51
C GLU A 20 -10.90 11.05 0.01
N VAL A 21 -10.90 9.80 0.45
CA VAL A 21 -10.50 9.39 1.80
C VAL A 21 -9.01 9.04 1.76
N ASP A 22 -8.20 9.76 2.53
CA ASP A 22 -6.81 9.36 2.78
C ASP A 22 -6.79 8.17 3.75
N CYS A 23 -6.42 7.01 3.21
CA CYS A 23 -6.30 5.76 3.96
C CYS A 23 -4.92 5.59 4.62
N GLY A 24 -4.05 6.59 4.50
CA GLY A 24 -2.73 6.65 5.10
C GLY A 24 -1.58 6.55 4.10
N ALA A 25 -0.41 6.91 4.60
CA ALA A 25 0.85 6.73 3.88
C ALA A 25 1.15 5.24 3.66
N THR A 26 1.72 4.94 2.49
CA THR A 26 2.27 3.65 2.12
C THR A 26 3.79 3.75 2.14
N VAL A 27 4.49 3.31 1.09
CA VAL A 27 5.91 3.62 0.91
C VAL A 27 6.08 5.10 0.58
N SER A 28 6.93 5.83 1.31
CA SER A 28 7.14 7.27 1.07
C SER A 28 7.64 7.52 -0.36
N PRO A 29 7.10 8.51 -1.11
CA PRO A 29 6.16 9.57 -0.69
C PRO A 29 4.66 9.26 -0.98
N TYR A 30 4.30 7.99 -1.17
CA TYR A 30 2.99 7.60 -1.67
C TYR A 30 1.92 7.42 -0.58
N HIS A 31 0.73 7.96 -0.82
CA HIS A 31 -0.49 7.70 -0.04
C HIS A 31 -1.44 6.75 -0.78
N ALA A 32 -2.29 6.07 0.01
CA ALA A 32 -3.40 5.29 -0.51
C ALA A 32 -4.71 6.09 -0.41
N CYS A 33 -5.37 6.30 -1.54
CA CYS A 33 -6.56 7.13 -1.65
C CYS A 33 -7.77 6.32 -2.12
N CYS A 34 -8.89 6.52 -1.44
CA CYS A 34 -10.15 5.87 -1.77
C CYS A 34 -11.24 6.88 -2.15
N PRO A 35 -12.23 6.51 -2.97
CA PRO A 35 -13.37 7.38 -3.26
C PRO A 35 -14.11 7.81 -1.98
N GLU A 36 -14.73 8.99 -2.01
CA GLU A 36 -15.56 9.53 -0.91
C GLU A 36 -16.49 8.48 -0.30
N HIS A 37 -16.62 8.46 1.03
CA HIS A 37 -17.42 7.49 1.81
C HIS A 37 -16.95 6.02 1.75
N SER A 38 -15.73 5.75 1.26
CA SER A 38 -15.09 4.44 1.48
C SER A 38 -14.62 4.30 2.93
N PHE A 39 -14.54 3.06 3.42
CA PHE A 39 -13.78 2.70 4.61
C PHE A 39 -12.46 2.05 4.20
N CYS A 40 -11.41 2.27 4.99
CA CYS A 40 -10.08 1.69 4.80
C CYS A 40 -9.73 0.75 5.97
N PRO A 41 -10.06 -0.56 5.90
CA PRO A 41 -9.56 -1.53 6.88
C PRO A 41 -8.02 -1.55 6.87
N SER A 42 -7.39 -1.60 8.04
CA SER A 42 -5.92 -1.62 8.14
C SER A 42 -5.35 -2.96 7.65
N GLN A 43 -4.45 -2.90 6.66
CA GLN A 43 -3.83 -4.04 5.98
C GLN A 43 -2.68 -3.59 5.07
N TYR A 44 -1.92 -4.53 4.51
CA TYR A 44 -0.75 -4.26 3.66
C TYR A 44 -1.08 -3.58 2.31
N ASN A 45 -2.03 -4.15 1.56
CA ASN A 45 -2.54 -3.56 0.31
C ASN A 45 -3.87 -2.88 0.59
N VAL A 46 -3.93 -1.55 0.52
CA VAL A 46 -5.11 -0.79 0.95
C VAL A 46 -6.30 -1.00 0.01
N ASN A 47 -7.44 -1.38 0.59
CA ASN A 47 -8.70 -1.51 -0.13
C ASN A 47 -9.70 -0.46 0.33
N CYS A 48 -10.50 -0.01 -0.62
CA CYS A 48 -11.68 0.80 -0.38
C CYS A 48 -12.87 -0.16 -0.23
N CYS A 49 -13.41 -0.26 0.99
CA CYS A 49 -14.55 -1.13 1.29
C CYS A 49 -15.82 -0.28 1.53
N PRO A 50 -17.02 -0.77 1.17
CA PRO A 50 -18.29 -0.04 1.36
C PRO A 50 -18.72 0.02 2.84
N THR A 51 -18.13 -0.83 3.68
CA THR A 51 -18.28 -0.88 5.14
C THR A 51 -16.89 -1.04 5.76
N SER A 52 -16.77 -0.90 7.08
CA SER A 52 -15.51 -1.16 7.82
C SER A 52 -15.04 -2.62 7.82
N GLU A 53 -15.78 -3.54 7.17
CA GLU A 53 -15.42 -4.95 7.06
C GLU A 53 -14.33 -5.18 6.00
N ASN A 54 -13.49 -6.19 6.21
CA ASN A 54 -12.39 -6.47 5.29
C ASN A 54 -12.89 -7.11 3.99
N CYS A 55 -12.87 -6.35 2.90
CA CYS A 55 -13.34 -6.78 1.58
C CYS A 55 -12.28 -7.49 0.71
N THR A 56 -11.08 -7.79 1.24
CA THR A 56 -9.94 -8.32 0.46
C THR A 56 -10.23 -9.65 -0.23
N ARG A 57 -10.89 -10.61 0.44
CA ARG A 57 -11.12 -11.95 -0.14
C ARG A 57 -11.91 -11.88 -1.44
N SER A 58 -12.95 -11.05 -1.50
CA SER A 58 -13.77 -10.86 -2.70
C SER A 58 -13.02 -10.09 -3.79
N LEU A 59 -12.12 -9.17 -3.41
CA LEU A 59 -11.29 -8.44 -4.37
C LEU A 59 -10.20 -9.30 -5.01
N LEU A 60 -9.62 -10.26 -4.29
CA LEU A 60 -8.68 -11.22 -4.88
C LEU A 60 -9.34 -12.18 -5.89
N GLN A 61 -10.65 -12.40 -5.79
CA GLN A 61 -11.41 -13.19 -6.78
C GLN A 61 -11.78 -12.38 -8.04
N THR A 62 -11.90 -11.06 -7.94
CA THR A 62 -12.18 -10.19 -9.09
C THR A 62 -11.45 -8.85 -8.89
N PRO A 63 -10.14 -8.80 -9.18
CA PRO A 63 -9.32 -7.61 -8.95
C PRO A 63 -9.81 -6.41 -9.77
N ARG A 64 -10.00 -5.28 -9.09
CA ARG A 64 -10.50 -4.03 -9.68
C ARG A 64 -10.16 -2.83 -8.81
N CYS A 65 -10.04 -1.67 -9.45
CA CYS A 65 -9.92 -0.40 -8.74
C CYS A 65 -11.24 0.04 -8.10
N ALA A 66 -11.14 0.78 -6.99
CA ALA A 66 -12.32 1.32 -6.31
C ALA A 66 -13.04 2.40 -7.13
N ASN A 67 -12.27 3.17 -7.89
CA ASN A 67 -12.80 4.00 -8.97
C ASN A 67 -12.51 3.31 -10.32
N GLN A 68 -13.55 3.11 -11.12
CA GLN A 68 -13.43 2.41 -12.41
C GLN A 68 -12.71 3.24 -13.49
N THR A 69 -12.38 4.52 -13.23
CA THR A 69 -11.55 5.33 -14.13
C THR A 69 -10.05 5.12 -13.95
N TRP A 70 -9.61 4.40 -12.92
CA TRP A 70 -8.20 4.12 -12.64
C TRP A 70 -7.69 2.86 -13.35
N ASP A 71 -6.39 2.84 -13.65
CA ASP A 71 -5.70 1.69 -14.24
C ASP A 71 -5.18 0.77 -13.12
N LEU A 72 -5.44 -0.54 -13.22
CA LEU A 72 -5.06 -1.56 -12.24
C LEU A 72 -3.70 -2.20 -12.57
N TYR A 73 -2.86 -2.36 -11.55
CA TYR A 73 -1.55 -3.01 -11.59
C TYR A 73 -1.40 -4.02 -10.45
N ASP A 74 -0.36 -4.86 -10.52
CA ASP A 74 0.03 -5.84 -9.50
C ASP A 74 1.56 -5.86 -9.33
N ASN A 75 2.00 -5.94 -8.08
CA ASN A 75 3.39 -6.13 -7.66
C ASN A 75 3.41 -6.88 -6.32
N ASP A 76 3.14 -8.19 -6.35
CA ASP A 76 2.83 -9.02 -5.17
C ASP A 76 1.67 -8.45 -4.32
N GLY A 77 0.74 -7.77 -4.99
CA GLY A 77 -0.24 -6.88 -4.39
C GLY A 77 -0.84 -5.92 -5.42
N PHE A 78 -2.17 -5.93 -5.52
CA PHE A 78 -2.88 -5.04 -6.43
C PHE A 78 -2.94 -3.61 -5.91
N PHE A 79 -2.73 -2.66 -6.82
CA PHE A 79 -2.88 -1.23 -6.58
C PHE A 79 -3.36 -0.53 -7.86
N CYS A 80 -3.80 0.71 -7.73
CA CYS A 80 -4.34 1.50 -8.84
C CYS A 80 -3.55 2.78 -9.08
N CYS A 81 -3.47 3.20 -10.34
CA CYS A 81 -2.96 4.50 -10.75
C CYS A 81 -4.03 5.34 -11.43
N LEU A 82 -3.89 6.67 -11.39
CA LEU A 82 -4.68 7.57 -12.21
C LEU A 82 -4.52 7.20 -13.69
N LYS A 83 -5.58 7.40 -14.48
CA LYS A 83 -5.55 7.04 -15.90
C LYS A 83 -4.40 7.71 -16.64
N GLY A 84 -3.60 6.92 -17.36
CA GLY A 84 -2.43 7.40 -18.09
C GLY A 84 -1.18 7.63 -17.24
N PHE A 85 -1.23 7.39 -15.92
CA PHE A 85 -0.04 7.16 -15.11
C PHE A 85 0.38 5.70 -15.25
N VAL A 86 1.69 5.46 -15.17
CA VAL A 86 2.28 4.14 -15.39
C VAL A 86 2.68 3.52 -14.05
N GLY A 87 2.10 2.37 -13.72
CA GLY A 87 2.52 1.59 -12.56
C GLY A 87 3.95 1.07 -12.75
N TYR A 88 4.75 1.10 -11.70
CA TYR A 88 6.10 0.56 -11.71
C TYR A 88 6.46 -0.07 -10.37
N ALA A 89 7.37 -1.05 -10.40
CA ALA A 89 7.99 -1.64 -9.22
C ALA A 89 9.43 -1.14 -9.09
N SER A 90 10.00 -1.19 -7.88
CA SER A 90 11.43 -0.97 -7.65
C SER A 90 12.07 -2.13 -6.89
N THR A 91 13.38 -2.29 -7.07
CA THR A 91 14.24 -3.25 -6.36
C THR A 91 14.21 -3.15 -4.83
N SER A 92 13.59 -2.13 -4.23
CA SER A 92 13.37 -2.04 -2.78
C SER A 92 12.06 -2.69 -2.31
N ASN A 93 11.44 -3.56 -3.13
CA ASN A 93 10.11 -4.15 -2.91
C ASN A 93 9.02 -3.09 -2.69
N SER A 94 9.11 -2.03 -3.48
CA SER A 94 8.17 -0.91 -3.52
C SER A 94 7.51 -0.86 -4.90
N ASP A 95 6.33 -0.27 -4.97
CA ASP A 95 5.72 0.14 -6.24
C ASP A 95 5.20 1.58 -6.15
N GLY A 96 4.83 2.14 -7.29
CA GLY A 96 4.25 3.48 -7.38
C GLY A 96 3.65 3.76 -8.74
N CYS A 97 3.07 4.96 -8.85
CA CYS A 97 2.50 5.47 -10.08
C CYS A 97 3.36 6.61 -10.63
N ALA A 98 3.97 6.39 -11.78
CA ALA A 98 4.80 7.34 -12.50
C ALA A 98 3.95 8.25 -13.38
N SER A 99 4.24 9.55 -13.37
CA SER A 99 3.58 10.52 -14.25
C SER A 99 3.95 10.32 -15.72
N PRO A 100 3.12 10.77 -16.68
CA PRO A 100 3.50 10.81 -18.09
C PRO A 100 4.87 11.48 -18.29
N GLY A 101 5.77 10.82 -19.03
CA GLY A 101 7.13 11.31 -19.29
C GLY A 101 8.13 11.13 -18.13
N TYR A 102 7.77 10.45 -17.04
CA TYR A 102 8.71 10.09 -15.98
C TYR A 102 9.87 9.25 -16.52
N THR A 103 11.10 9.55 -16.06
CA THR A 103 12.31 8.79 -16.41
C THR A 103 12.62 7.82 -15.29
N PHE A 104 12.44 6.52 -15.56
CA PHE A 104 12.69 5.46 -14.61
C PHE A 104 14.15 5.37 -14.21
N GLN A 105 14.38 5.23 -12.90
CA GLN A 105 15.70 5.12 -12.29
C GLN A 105 16.25 3.69 -12.39
N SER A 106 17.54 3.52 -12.08
CA SER A 106 18.14 2.19 -12.03
C SER A 106 17.46 1.34 -10.96
N GLY A 107 16.96 0.16 -11.37
CA GLY A 107 16.20 -0.72 -10.50
C GLY A 107 14.69 -0.43 -10.42
N GLU A 108 14.16 0.52 -11.19
CA GLU A 108 12.72 0.65 -11.43
C GLU A 108 12.32 -0.13 -12.69
N VAL A 109 11.18 -0.84 -12.64
CA VAL A 109 10.68 -1.70 -13.72
C VAL A 109 9.22 -1.37 -13.98
N LEU A 110 8.90 -1.13 -15.26
CA LEU A 110 7.55 -0.83 -15.73
C LEU A 110 6.61 -2.02 -15.53
N LEU A 111 5.47 -1.81 -14.88
CA LEU A 111 4.44 -2.84 -14.73
C LEU A 111 3.44 -2.77 -15.89
N ARG A 112 2.82 -3.91 -16.21
CA ARG A 112 1.76 -3.99 -17.22
C ARG A 112 0.42 -3.65 -16.59
N ILE A 113 -0.40 -2.88 -17.30
CA ILE A 113 -1.80 -2.67 -16.94
C ILE A 113 -2.53 -4.02 -17.00
N ILE A 114 -3.22 -4.39 -15.93
CA ILE A 114 -4.07 -5.58 -15.82
C ILE A 114 -5.50 -5.26 -16.27
N SER A 115 -5.99 -4.09 -15.87
CA SER A 115 -7.30 -3.58 -16.28
C SER A 115 -7.20 -2.08 -16.50
N ALA A 116 -7.61 -1.62 -17.68
CA ALA A 116 -7.58 -0.20 -18.03
C ALA A 116 -8.85 0.51 -17.53
N GLY A 117 -8.69 1.72 -17.00
CA GLY A 117 -9.78 2.54 -16.50
C GLY A 117 -10.74 2.97 -17.60
N GLN A 118 -12.02 3.05 -17.28
CA GLN A 118 -13.08 3.54 -18.15
C GLN A 118 -12.97 5.05 -18.38
N GLY A 119 -13.42 5.52 -19.56
CA GLY A 119 -13.32 6.92 -19.99
C GLY A 119 -12.34 7.11 -21.15
N ALA A 120 -12.25 8.33 -21.69
CA ALA A 120 -11.42 8.62 -22.87
C ALA A 120 -9.92 8.39 -22.59
N THR A 121 -9.24 7.69 -23.51
CA THR A 121 -7.80 7.41 -23.41
C THR A 121 -7.02 8.36 -24.31
N SER A 122 -6.24 9.27 -23.73
CA SER A 122 -5.08 9.85 -24.43
C SER A 122 -4.01 8.76 -24.51
N SER A 123 -3.95 8.06 -25.64
CA SER A 123 -3.00 6.97 -25.86
C SER A 123 -1.56 7.49 -25.70
N PRO A 124 -0.64 6.78 -25.00
CA PRO A 124 0.76 7.14 -25.03
C PRO A 124 1.27 7.01 -26.47
N ALA A 125 1.72 8.13 -27.04
CA ALA A 125 2.23 8.16 -28.39
C ALA A 125 3.60 7.46 -28.44
N THR A 126 3.65 6.27 -29.02
CA THR A 126 4.92 5.63 -29.38
C THR A 126 5.66 6.56 -30.34
N ALA A 127 6.80 7.11 -29.90
CA ALA A 127 7.61 8.04 -30.69
C ALA A 127 8.33 7.32 -31.83
N GLY A 128 7.60 7.03 -32.92
CA GLY A 128 8.16 6.59 -34.18
C GLY A 128 8.81 7.75 -34.92
N VAL A 129 10.15 7.78 -34.95
CA VAL A 129 10.91 8.75 -35.74
C VAL A 129 10.84 8.36 -37.22
N THR A 130 9.95 9.00 -37.97
CA THR A 130 9.97 8.97 -39.44
C THR A 130 9.69 10.36 -39.98
N SER A 131 10.71 11.01 -40.53
CA SER A 131 10.55 12.22 -41.34
C SER A 131 9.70 11.94 -42.57
N ASN A 132 8.86 12.89 -42.98
CA ASN A 132 8.66 13.26 -44.40
C ASN A 132 7.86 14.56 -44.55
N THR A 133 8.17 15.29 -45.62
CA THR A 133 7.75 16.68 -45.92
C THR A 133 6.48 16.80 -46.76
N ASN A 134 5.70 17.87 -46.50
CA ASN A 134 4.67 18.50 -47.35
C ASN A 134 3.45 17.61 -47.75
N THR A 135 2.23 18.13 -47.90
CA THR A 135 1.82 19.33 -48.65
C THR A 135 0.48 19.92 -48.15
N MET A 136 0.18 21.17 -48.52
CA MET A 136 -1.01 21.95 -48.14
C MET A 136 -2.34 21.41 -48.70
N ILE A 137 -3.47 21.75 -48.04
CA ILE A 137 -4.78 22.10 -48.64
C ILE A 137 -5.65 22.87 -47.61
N SER A 138 -6.60 23.68 -48.11
CA SER A 138 -7.10 24.92 -47.49
C SER A 138 -8.31 24.81 -46.53
N SER A 139 -8.50 25.90 -45.77
CA SER A 139 -9.69 26.22 -44.95
C SER A 139 -11.00 26.31 -45.75
N PRO A 140 -12.16 26.40 -45.06
CA PRO A 140 -12.74 27.75 -44.92
C PRO A 140 -13.14 28.15 -43.50
N THR A 141 -12.92 29.42 -43.19
CA THR A 141 -13.25 30.08 -41.92
C THR A 141 -14.70 30.54 -41.90
N THR A 142 -15.43 30.32 -40.81
CA THR A 142 -16.72 31.01 -40.55
C THR A 142 -16.56 31.89 -39.32
N ALA A 143 -16.75 33.21 -39.50
CA ALA A 143 -16.59 34.21 -38.45
C ALA A 143 -17.96 34.77 -38.01
N LEU A 144 -18.11 35.03 -36.71
CA LEU A 144 -19.20 35.78 -36.11
C LEU A 144 -18.60 36.84 -35.14
N PRO A 145 -19.32 37.96 -34.88
CA PRO A 145 -18.67 39.26 -34.71
C PRO A 145 -18.18 39.58 -33.28
N PRO A 146 -17.21 40.49 -33.13
CA PRO A 146 -16.77 40.98 -31.83
C PRO A 146 -17.74 42.04 -31.26
N LEU A 147 -18.11 41.89 -29.98
CA LEU A 147 -18.61 43.01 -29.18
C LEU A 147 -17.42 43.72 -28.51
N ASN A 148 -17.44 45.06 -28.50
CA ASN A 148 -16.32 45.88 -28.03
C ASN A 148 -16.76 46.86 -26.93
N GLY A 149 -15.85 47.10 -25.96
CA GLY A 149 -15.87 48.25 -25.05
C GLY A 149 -16.33 47.97 -23.61
N GLY A 150 -15.48 48.27 -22.61
CA GLY A 150 -15.91 48.17 -21.20
C GLY A 150 -14.91 48.30 -20.03
N GLN A 151 -13.76 48.98 -20.17
CA GLN A 151 -12.98 49.63 -19.07
C GLN A 151 -12.56 48.84 -17.79
N GLY A 152 -11.23 48.80 -17.55
CA GLY A 152 -10.61 48.90 -16.21
C GLY A 152 -10.45 47.58 -15.41
N GLU A 153 -9.39 47.33 -14.65
CA GLU A 153 -8.16 48.10 -14.41
C GLU A 153 -6.91 47.18 -14.46
N SER A 154 -5.75 47.81 -14.68
CA SER A 154 -4.44 47.18 -14.56
C SER A 154 -4.01 47.00 -13.10
N LEU A 155 -3.45 45.84 -12.75
CA LEU A 155 -2.31 45.76 -11.81
C LEU A 155 -1.53 44.46 -12.06
N GLY A 156 -0.46 44.55 -12.83
CA GLY A 156 0.54 43.48 -12.91
C GLY A 156 1.55 43.62 -11.78
N LEU A 157 1.88 42.53 -11.08
CA LEU A 157 3.05 42.52 -10.21
C LEU A 157 3.71 41.13 -10.20
N SER A 158 4.82 41.01 -10.94
CA SER A 158 5.79 39.95 -10.72
C SER A 158 6.39 40.12 -9.32
N VAL A 159 6.19 39.15 -8.43
CA VAL A 159 6.89 39.10 -7.14
C VAL A 159 7.78 37.87 -7.09
N LYS A 160 9.06 38.11 -6.84
CA LYS A 160 10.15 37.13 -6.86
C LYS A 160 10.85 37.11 -5.50
N ALA A 161 10.22 36.47 -4.51
CA ALA A 161 10.75 36.17 -3.17
C ALA A 161 9.78 35.17 -2.51
N GLY A 162 10.17 34.28 -1.59
CA GLY A 162 11.50 34.04 -1.02
C GLY A 162 11.47 32.83 -0.07
N ILE A 163 12.62 32.45 0.47
CA ILE A 163 12.78 31.34 1.43
C ILE A 163 12.03 31.63 2.74
N GLY A 164 11.27 30.66 3.25
CA GLY A 164 10.60 30.71 4.56
C GLY A 164 11.03 29.53 5.44
N VAL A 165 11.56 29.83 6.63
CA VAL A 165 12.10 28.85 7.57
C VAL A 165 11.12 28.53 8.70
N GLY A 166 10.91 27.23 8.94
CA GLY A 166 10.83 26.66 10.29
C GLY A 166 9.48 26.58 11.01
N ALA A 167 9.15 25.37 11.47
CA ALA A 167 8.45 25.13 12.74
C ALA A 167 8.66 23.67 13.20
N ALA A 168 9.66 23.42 14.06
CA ALA A 168 9.83 22.12 14.70
C ALA A 168 8.95 22.05 15.96
N ILE A 169 7.79 21.38 15.88
CA ILE A 169 6.91 21.13 17.02
C ILE A 169 6.86 19.63 17.28
N GLY A 170 7.77 19.15 18.13
CA GLY A 170 7.92 17.71 18.40
C GLY A 170 8.94 17.38 19.49
N GLY A 171 8.80 17.99 20.68
CA GLY A 171 9.87 17.98 21.70
C GLY A 171 9.48 17.57 23.13
N ILE A 172 8.21 17.25 23.44
CA ILE A 172 7.79 16.90 24.81
C ILE A 172 7.13 15.51 24.87
N SER A 173 6.23 15.19 23.94
CA SER A 173 5.52 13.89 23.92
C SER A 173 6.46 12.68 23.82
N PHE A 174 7.56 12.80 23.07
CA PHE A 174 8.53 11.70 22.87
C PHE A 174 9.26 11.31 24.17
N LEU A 175 9.67 12.30 24.98
CA LEU A 175 10.36 12.04 26.25
C LEU A 175 9.43 11.36 27.28
N VAL A 176 8.17 11.76 27.33
CA VAL A 176 7.16 11.13 28.21
C VAL A 176 6.89 9.68 27.78
N VAL A 177 6.74 9.41 26.48
CA VAL A 177 6.53 8.06 25.96
C VAL A 177 7.75 7.16 26.22
N ILE A 178 8.97 7.64 26.00
CA ILE A 178 10.19 6.88 26.33
C ILE A 178 10.26 6.56 27.83
N ALA A 179 10.01 7.54 28.69
CA ALA A 179 10.04 7.33 30.15
C ALA A 179 9.04 6.25 30.59
N LEU A 180 7.83 6.25 30.02
CA LEU A 180 6.79 5.24 30.29
C LEU A 180 7.20 3.85 29.80
N VAL A 181 7.75 3.73 28.58
CA VAL A 181 8.22 2.44 28.02
C VAL A 181 9.36 1.85 28.85
N LEU A 182 10.35 2.66 29.23
CA LEU A 182 11.46 2.23 30.08
C LEU A 182 10.97 1.81 31.48
N ALA A 183 10.11 2.60 32.11
CA ALA A 183 9.54 2.26 33.42
C ALA A 183 8.71 0.96 33.38
N TYR A 184 7.94 0.74 32.32
CA TYR A 184 7.18 -0.50 32.12
C TYR A 184 8.09 -1.71 31.92
N GLY A 185 9.13 -1.59 31.10
CA GLY A 185 10.13 -2.64 30.87
C GLY A 185 10.85 -3.06 32.15
N ILE A 186 11.28 -2.10 32.97
CA ILE A 186 11.94 -2.36 34.26
C ILE A 186 10.96 -3.01 35.25
N ARG A 187 9.72 -2.50 35.37
CA ARG A 187 8.68 -3.09 36.24
C ARG A 187 8.32 -4.52 35.82
N LYS A 188 8.30 -4.83 34.53
CA LYS A 188 8.08 -6.20 34.02
C LYS A 188 9.22 -7.13 34.43
N ARG A 189 10.48 -6.70 34.27
CA ARG A 189 11.67 -7.49 34.65
C ARG A 189 11.77 -7.73 36.17
N ALA A 190 11.39 -6.75 36.99
CA ALA A 190 11.35 -6.91 38.45
C ALA A 190 10.36 -8.00 38.90
N ARG A 191 9.23 -8.17 38.21
CA ARG A 191 8.24 -9.23 38.51
C ARG A 191 8.71 -10.64 38.11
N THR A 192 9.61 -10.77 37.15
CA THR A 192 10.21 -12.06 36.74
C THR A 192 11.55 -12.37 37.44
N GLY A 193 11.99 -11.52 38.39
CA GLY A 193 13.31 -11.63 39.03
C GLY A 193 13.34 -12.31 40.41
N HIS A 194 12.19 -12.55 41.06
CA HIS A 194 12.14 -13.26 42.34
C HIS A 194 12.12 -14.79 42.14
N GLY A 195 13.28 -15.34 41.77
CA GLY A 195 13.47 -16.76 41.51
C GLY A 195 14.81 -17.28 42.00
N ARG A 196 14.91 -17.54 43.32
CA ARG A 196 15.88 -18.46 43.95
C ARG A 196 17.38 -18.12 43.80
N LYS A 197 17.88 -17.26 44.71
CA LYS A 197 19.16 -17.56 45.39
C LYS A 197 18.83 -18.33 46.66
N GLN A 198 19.28 -19.57 46.78
CA GLN A 198 19.42 -20.22 48.08
C GLN A 198 20.61 -21.19 48.05
N THR A 199 21.62 -20.82 48.84
CA THR A 199 22.72 -21.67 49.29
C THR A 199 22.25 -22.42 50.53
N GLU A 200 22.54 -23.73 50.64
CA GLU A 200 22.84 -24.42 51.91
C GLU A 200 23.46 -25.80 51.58
N ARG A 201 24.23 -26.39 52.51
CA ARG A 201 25.05 -27.59 52.31
C ARG A 201 25.10 -28.44 53.60
N ALA A 202 24.56 -29.67 53.56
CA ALA A 202 24.84 -30.82 54.44
C ALA A 202 24.11 -32.04 53.78
N ASP A 203 24.73 -33.14 53.36
CA ASP A 203 25.60 -34.14 54.02
C ASP A 203 24.83 -35.23 54.83
N VAL A 204 25.34 -36.47 54.72
CA VAL A 204 25.02 -37.77 55.40
C VAL A 204 24.40 -38.88 54.48
N PRO A 205 24.85 -40.18 54.55
CA PRO A 205 24.85 -41.08 53.35
C PRO A 205 24.34 -42.54 53.50
N HIS A 206 24.09 -43.21 52.34
CA HIS A 206 24.18 -44.67 52.03
C HIS A 206 23.19 -45.67 52.71
N PRO A 207 23.07 -46.97 52.28
CA PRO A 207 23.29 -47.61 50.95
C PRO A 207 22.19 -48.61 50.46
N GLY A 208 22.35 -49.17 49.25
CA GLY A 208 21.70 -50.41 48.75
C GLY A 208 20.52 -50.19 47.77
N HIS A 209 20.29 -50.96 46.70
CA HIS A 209 20.87 -52.23 46.21
C HIS A 209 20.94 -52.25 44.66
N SER A 210 21.62 -53.24 44.06
CA SER A 210 21.83 -53.39 42.60
C SER A 210 20.92 -54.45 41.95
N GLU A 211 20.43 -54.19 40.73
CA GLU A 211 20.06 -55.08 39.60
C GLU A 211 19.59 -54.15 38.45
N LEU A 212 19.90 -54.25 37.14
CA LEU A 212 20.31 -55.31 36.19
C LEU A 212 19.18 -56.26 35.74
N GLY A 213 18.90 -56.28 34.43
CA GLY A 213 17.78 -57.02 33.80
C GLY A 213 16.47 -56.22 33.76
N ASP A 214 15.56 -56.41 32.80
CA ASP A 214 15.58 -57.27 31.61
C ASP A 214 14.74 -56.66 30.48
N THR A 215 15.01 -57.10 29.27
CA THR A 215 14.38 -56.79 27.99
C THR A 215 12.90 -57.16 27.90
N HIS A 216 12.13 -56.41 27.08
CA HIS A 216 10.99 -56.99 26.36
C HIS A 216 10.75 -56.27 25.02
N HIS A 217 10.93 -56.99 23.91
CA HIS A 217 10.30 -56.71 22.60
C HIS A 217 8.79 -57.07 22.71
N TYR A 218 7.82 -56.77 21.82
CA TYR A 218 7.67 -56.84 20.34
C TYR A 218 6.37 -56.06 19.96
N GLU A 219 6.04 -55.55 18.75
CA GLU A 219 6.83 -55.19 17.55
C GLU A 219 6.10 -54.07 16.71
N LEU A 220 5.35 -54.36 15.63
CA LEU A 220 4.71 -53.35 14.74
C LEU A 220 3.35 -53.74 14.10
N ASP A 221 2.70 -52.68 13.58
CA ASP A 221 1.86 -52.58 12.35
C ASP A 221 0.32 -52.79 12.40
N GLY A 222 -0.39 -52.11 11.49
CA GLY A 222 -1.86 -52.11 11.41
C GLY A 222 -2.54 -50.85 10.83
N LYS A 223 -2.06 -50.31 9.71
CA LYS A 223 -2.68 -49.16 9.00
C LYS A 223 -4.02 -49.53 8.32
N ALA A 224 -5.10 -48.76 8.52
CA ALA A 224 -6.35 -48.90 7.75
C ALA A 224 -7.15 -47.60 7.50
N ILE A 225 -7.35 -47.31 6.22
CA ILE A 225 -8.36 -46.49 5.50
C ILE A 225 -8.64 -47.35 4.23
N PRO A 226 -9.84 -47.41 3.59
CA PRO A 226 -10.98 -46.47 3.57
C PRO A 226 -12.37 -47.12 3.75
N ALA A 227 -13.44 -46.33 3.52
CA ALA A 227 -14.68 -46.83 2.91
C ALA A 227 -15.25 -45.77 1.93
N GLU A 228 -15.34 -46.14 0.65
CA GLU A 228 -16.08 -45.44 -0.41
C GLU A 228 -17.26 -46.34 -0.79
N ILE A 229 -18.46 -45.79 -1.01
CA ILE A 229 -19.58 -46.53 -1.61
C ILE A 229 -20.32 -45.63 -2.58
N GLN A 230 -20.45 -46.10 -3.82
CA GLN A 230 -21.12 -45.43 -4.94
C GLN A 230 -22.47 -46.08 -5.26
N GLY A 231 -23.42 -45.26 -5.74
CA GLY A 231 -24.74 -45.65 -6.24
C GLY A 231 -25.71 -44.48 -6.03
N ARG A 232 -26.50 -44.04 -7.02
CA ARG A 232 -27.00 -44.73 -8.22
C ARG A 232 -27.39 -43.71 -9.29
#